data_AF-A0A316PKR1-F1
#
_entry.id   AF-A0A316PKR1-F1
#
_cell.length_a   1.000
_cell.length_b   1.000
_cell.length_c   1.000
_cell.angle_alpha   90.00
_cell.angle_beta   90.00
_cell.angle_gamma   90.00
#
_symmetry.space_group_name_H-M   'P 1'
#
loop_
_entity.id
_entity.type
_entity.pdbx_description
1 polymer ?
#
loop_
_entity_poly.entity_id
_entity_poly.type
_entity_poly.pdbx_seq_one_letter_code
_entity_poly.pdbx_strand_id
1 'polypeptide(L)'
;MAKRVRKRNKKRMRAFAVGFVALAFIIAAVLISQQKKLDAIAEEQAQLQEVIAAQNEEKARLEYMIEYSGSESYLIQYAREKLGYVRPDEIKFDIDGNK
;
A
#
# COMPACT_ATOMS: atom_id res chain seq x y z
N MET A 1 2.11 69.04 23.00
CA MET A 1 2.36 67.65 23.45
C MET A 1 1.57 66.58 22.66
N ALA A 2 0.27 66.78 22.35
CA ALA A 2 -0.61 65.76 21.75
C ALA A 2 -0.17 65.19 20.38
N LYS A 3 0.40 66.00 19.47
CA LYS A 3 0.80 65.53 18.13
C LYS A 3 1.93 64.48 18.16
N ARG A 4 2.82 64.49 19.17
CA ARG A 4 3.93 63.53 19.29
C ARG A 4 3.45 62.15 19.76
N VAL A 5 2.47 62.09 20.67
CA VAL A 5 1.87 60.84 21.18
C VAL A 5 1.13 60.10 20.07
N ARG A 6 0.32 60.81 19.28
CA ARG A 6 -0.43 60.24 18.14
C ARG A 6 0.49 59.64 17.07
N LYS A 7 1.64 60.29 16.80
CA LYS A 7 2.66 59.82 15.85
C LYS A 7 3.41 58.58 16.36
N ARG A 8 3.68 58.50 17.67
CA ARG A 8 4.30 57.32 18.32
C ARG A 8 3.37 56.10 18.29
N ASN A 9 2.08 56.28 18.59
CA ASN A 9 1.10 55.18 18.54
C ASN A 9 0.89 54.66 17.11
N LYS A 10 0.88 55.55 16.10
CA LYS A 10 0.79 55.14 14.69
C LYS A 10 2.02 54.37 14.21
N LYS A 11 3.22 54.66 14.71
CA LYS A 11 4.43 53.87 14.43
C LYS A 11 4.40 52.49 15.11
N ARG A 12 3.97 52.41 16.38
CA ARG A 12 3.84 51.13 17.10
C ARG A 12 2.79 50.22 16.46
N MET A 13 1.65 50.78 16.04
CA MET A 13 0.60 50.02 15.37
C MET A 13 1.05 49.48 14.00
N ARG A 14 1.84 50.26 13.24
CA ARG A 14 2.46 49.78 12.00
C ARG A 14 3.49 48.67 12.24
N ALA A 15 4.32 48.80 13.26
CA ALA A 15 5.28 47.75 13.63
C ALA A 15 4.56 46.45 14.02
N PHE A 16 3.46 46.55 14.77
CA PHE A 16 2.62 45.40 15.10
C PHE A 16 1.98 44.76 13.86
N ALA A 17 1.42 45.57 12.96
CA ALA A 17 0.83 45.08 11.71
C ALA A 17 1.85 44.35 10.84
N VAL A 18 3.08 44.87 10.72
CA VAL A 18 4.16 44.21 9.98
C VAL A 18 4.55 42.88 10.64
N GLY A 19 4.67 42.86 11.98
CA GLY A 19 4.95 41.62 12.72
C GLY A 19 3.85 40.57 12.55
N PHE A 20 2.59 40.99 12.57
CA PHE A 20 1.44 40.10 12.36
C PHE A 20 1.43 39.51 10.94
N VAL A 21 1.68 40.34 9.93
CA VAL A 21 1.78 39.88 8.53
C VAL A 21 2.94 38.90 8.36
N ALA A 22 4.11 39.19 8.93
CA ALA A 22 5.25 38.27 8.89
C ALA A 22 4.93 36.92 9.55
N LEU A 23 4.25 36.94 10.71
CA LEU A 23 3.81 35.71 11.38
C LEU A 23 2.81 34.92 10.52
N ALA A 24 1.85 35.59 9.89
CA ALA A 24 0.90 34.95 8.99
C ALA A 24 1.60 34.27 7.80
N PHE A 25 2.63 34.88 7.22
CA PHE A 25 3.43 34.27 6.16
C PHE A 25 4.20 33.04 6.64
N ILE A 26 4.78 33.08 7.84
CA ILE A 26 5.48 31.92 8.42
C ILE A 26 4.50 30.77 8.62
N ILE A 27 3.32 31.03 9.19
CA ILE A 27 2.29 30.01 9.39
C ILE A 27 1.83 29.45 8.05
N ALA A 28 1.57 30.29 7.05
CA ALA A 28 1.19 29.87 5.71
C ALA A 28 2.26 28.96 5.07
N ALA A 29 3.53 29.33 5.17
CA ALA A 29 4.63 28.51 4.65
C ALA A 29 4.72 27.14 5.34
N VAL A 30 4.52 27.10 6.67
CA VAL A 30 4.49 25.86 7.45
C VAL A 30 3.30 24.98 7.04
N LEU A 31 2.10 25.56 6.86
CA LEU A 31 0.92 24.82 6.42
C LEU A 31 1.11 24.22 5.02
N ILE A 32 1.67 24.98 4.07
CA ILE A 32 1.96 24.46 2.73
C ILE A 32 2.97 23.31 2.78
N SER A 33 4.03 23.44 3.59
CA SER A 33 5.02 22.38 3.77
C SER A 33 4.41 21.12 4.38
N GLN A 34 3.53 21.28 5.37
CA GLN A 34 2.82 20.16 5.98
C GLN A 34 1.83 19.49 5.01
N GLN A 35 1.10 20.27 4.20
CA GLN A 35 0.19 19.72 3.19
C GLN A 35 0.95 18.82 2.21
N LYS A 36 2.08 19.27 1.68
CA LYS A 36 2.91 18.45 0.77
C LYS A 36 3.38 17.15 1.40
N LYS A 37 3.73 17.16 2.70
CA LYS A 37 4.13 15.95 3.42
C LYS A 37 2.94 15.00 3.60
N LEU A 38 1.76 15.52 3.93
CA LEU A 38 0.55 14.72 4.05
C LEU A 38 0.17 14.08 2.72
N ASP A 39 0.25 14.85 1.62
CA ASP A 39 -0.04 14.34 0.28
C ASP A 39 0.94 13.22 -0.10
N ALA A 40 2.24 13.40 0.16
CA ALA A 40 3.25 12.37 -0.09
C ALA A 40 3.03 11.10 0.76
N ILE A 41 2.69 11.25 2.04
CA ILE A 41 2.38 10.11 2.92
C ILE A 41 1.10 9.40 2.44
N ALA A 42 0.08 10.14 2.00
CA ALA A 42 -1.15 9.55 1.49
C ALA A 42 -0.90 8.75 0.21
N GLU A 43 -0.05 9.25 -0.69
CA GLU A 43 0.37 8.54 -1.90
C GLU A 43 1.14 7.26 -1.56
N GLU A 44 2.11 7.34 -0.64
CA GLU A 44 2.87 6.18 -0.16
C GLU A 44 1.97 5.13 0.49
N GLN A 45 1.00 5.57 1.29
CA GLN A 45 0.01 4.67 1.90
C GLN A 45 -0.84 3.98 0.83
N ALA A 46 -1.29 4.69 -0.20
CA ALA A 46 -2.07 4.09 -1.28
C ALA A 46 -1.26 3.01 -2.03
N GLN A 47 0.01 3.30 -2.36
CA GLN A 47 0.91 2.34 -3.00
C GLN A 47 1.17 1.11 -2.12
N LEU A 48 1.45 1.31 -0.83
CA LEU A 48 1.65 0.20 0.12
C LEU A 48 0.37 -0.63 0.28
N GLN A 49 -0.81 0.00 0.29
CA GLN A 49 -2.08 -0.69 0.38
C GLN A 49 -2.31 -1.62 -0.84
N GLU A 50 -1.95 -1.15 -2.04
CA GLU A 50 -2.02 -1.94 -3.28
C GLU A 50 -1.06 -3.13 -3.22
N VAL A 51 0.18 -2.92 -2.78
CA VAL A 51 1.16 -4.01 -2.59
C VAL A 51 0.66 -5.05 -1.58
N ILE A 52 0.11 -4.60 -0.45
CA ILE A 52 -0.45 -5.50 0.57
C ILE A 52 -1.62 -6.30 0.00
N ALA A 53 -2.50 -5.68 -0.79
CA ALA A 53 -3.61 -6.37 -1.43
C ALA A 53 -3.13 -7.46 -2.39
N ALA A 54 -2.17 -7.14 -3.26
CA ALA A 54 -1.58 -8.09 -4.19
C ALA A 54 -0.87 -9.25 -3.47
N GLN A 55 -0.11 -8.96 -2.42
CA GLN A 55 0.57 -9.99 -1.62
C GLN A 55 -0.40 -10.89 -0.87
N ASN A 56 -1.52 -10.35 -0.38
CA ASN A 56 -2.55 -11.16 0.28
C ASN A 56 -3.26 -12.09 -0.71
N GLU A 57 -3.51 -11.63 -1.94
CA GLU A 57 -4.06 -12.48 -3.00
C GLU A 57 -3.08 -13.61 -3.37
N GLU A 58 -1.81 -13.28 -3.57
CA GLU A 58 -0.77 -14.27 -3.83
C GLU A 58 -0.64 -15.28 -2.69
N LYS A 59 -0.65 -14.80 -1.45
CA LYS A 59 -0.62 -15.65 -0.26
C LYS A 59 -1.83 -16.59 -0.23
N ALA A 60 -3.03 -16.10 -0.46
CA ALA A 60 -4.24 -16.94 -0.50
C ALA A 60 -4.15 -18.01 -1.61
N ARG A 61 -3.63 -17.64 -2.79
CA ARG A 61 -3.37 -18.58 -3.88
C ARG A 61 -2.35 -19.65 -3.48
N LEU A 62 -1.26 -19.26 -2.84
CA LEU A 62 -0.23 -20.19 -2.37
C LEU A 62 -0.77 -21.12 -1.28
N GLU A 63 -1.53 -20.60 -0.32
CA GLU A 63 -2.20 -21.40 0.71
C GLU A 63 -3.15 -22.44 0.09
N TYR A 64 -3.95 -22.03 -0.90
CA TYR A 64 -4.79 -22.96 -1.67
C TYR A 64 -3.97 -24.02 -2.40
N MET A 65 -2.84 -23.65 -3.02
CA MET A 65 -1.96 -24.61 -3.69
C MET A 65 -1.31 -25.59 -2.71
N ILE A 66 -0.93 -25.13 -1.52
CA ILE A 66 -0.39 -26.00 -0.46
C ILE A 66 -1.45 -27.00 -0.03
N GLU A 67 -2.66 -26.53 0.29
CA GLU A 67 -3.78 -27.38 0.67
C GLU A 67 -4.14 -28.39 -0.44
N TYR A 68 -4.20 -27.92 -1.69
CA TYR A 68 -4.40 -28.78 -2.85
C TYR A 68 -3.26 -29.79 -3.02
N SER A 69 -2.00 -29.40 -2.86
CA SER A 69 -0.85 -30.30 -2.99
C SER A 69 -0.81 -31.36 -1.89
N GLY A 70 -1.29 -31.03 -0.68
CA GLY A 70 -1.47 -31.97 0.42
C GLY A 70 -2.74 -32.81 0.31
N SER A 71 -3.65 -32.45 -0.59
CA SER A 71 -4.88 -33.21 -0.81
C SER A 71 -4.56 -34.57 -1.45
N GLU A 72 -5.26 -35.61 -0.97
CA GLU A 72 -5.14 -36.97 -1.49
C GLU A 72 -5.38 -37.03 -3.01
N SER A 73 -6.26 -36.18 -3.54
CA SER A 73 -6.53 -36.06 -4.98
C SER A 73 -5.31 -35.65 -5.82
N TYR A 74 -4.50 -34.69 -5.34
CA TYR A 74 -3.30 -34.28 -6.06
C TYR A 74 -2.24 -35.37 -6.02
N LEU A 75 -2.04 -36.01 -4.86
CA LEU A 75 -1.11 -37.14 -4.71
C LEU A 75 -1.50 -38.30 -5.62
N ILE A 76 -2.79 -38.63 -5.72
CA ILE A 76 -3.29 -39.66 -6.63
C ILE A 76 -3.08 -39.27 -8.10
N GLN A 77 -3.36 -38.02 -8.48
CA GLN A 77 -3.09 -37.54 -9.85
C GLN A 77 -1.60 -37.57 -10.19
N TYR A 78 -0.75 -37.07 -9.30
CA TYR A 78 0.70 -37.10 -9.47
C TYR A 78 1.23 -38.53 -9.58
N ALA A 79 0.75 -39.44 -8.72
CA ALA A 79 1.09 -40.87 -8.76
C ALA A 79 0.67 -41.52 -10.10
N ARG A 80 -0.50 -41.15 -10.65
CA ARG A 80 -0.94 -41.60 -11.97
C ARG A 80 -0.07 -41.04 -13.09
N GLU A 81 0.12 -39.72 -13.14
CA GLU A 81 0.79 -39.06 -14.25
C GLU A 81 2.30 -39.29 -14.30
N LYS A 82 2.96 -39.28 -13.13
CA LYS A 82 4.42 -39.36 -13.04
C LYS A 82 4.93 -40.76 -12.78
N LEU A 83 4.19 -41.55 -12.00
CA LEU A 83 4.63 -42.88 -11.57
C LEU A 83 3.85 -44.01 -12.26
N GLY A 84 2.81 -43.68 -13.03
CA GLY A 84 1.96 -44.68 -13.71
C GLY A 84 1.16 -45.55 -12.74
N TYR A 85 1.03 -45.12 -11.48
CA TYR A 85 0.29 -45.88 -10.46
C TYR A 85 -1.21 -45.76 -10.70
N VAL A 86 -1.91 -46.87 -10.47
CA VAL A 86 -3.37 -46.99 -10.51
C VAL A 86 -3.82 -47.63 -9.22
N ARG A 87 -5.06 -47.35 -8.79
CA ARG A 87 -5.61 -48.00 -7.59
C ARG A 87 -5.85 -49.49 -7.85
N PRO A 88 -5.89 -50.34 -6.80
CA PRO A 88 -6.05 -51.79 -6.96
C PRO A 88 -7.34 -52.20 -7.71
N ASP A 89 -8.36 -51.35 -7.70
CA ASP A 89 -9.64 -51.50 -8.38
C ASP A 89 -9.69 -50.89 -9.80
N GLU A 90 -8.60 -50.26 -10.26
CA GLU A 90 -8.50 -49.57 -11.55
C GLU A 90 -7.72 -50.42 -12.58
N ILE A 91 -8.21 -50.45 -13.83
CA ILE A 91 -7.57 -51.17 -14.94
C ILE A 91 -6.64 -50.19 -15.70
N LYS A 92 -5.34 -50.49 -15.78
CA LYS A 92 -4.38 -49.74 -16.59
C LYS A 92 -4.54 -50.14 -18.07
N PHE A 93 -4.81 -49.16 -18.93
CA PHE A 93 -4.82 -49.35 -20.38
C PHE A 93 -3.46 -48.93 -20.95
N ASP A 94 -2.63 -49.89 -21.40
CA ASP A 94 -1.44 -49.57 -22.19
C ASP A 94 -1.85 -49.42 -23.67
N ILE A 95 -1.62 -48.24 -24.23
CA ILE A 95 -1.87 -47.95 -25.65
C ILE A 95 -0.62 -48.33 -26.45
N ASP A 96 -0.17 -49.58 -26.33
CA ASP A 96 0.81 -50.15 -27.27
C ASP A 96 0.07 -50.61 -28.53
N GLY A 97 -0.37 -49.60 -29.29
CA GLY A 97 -1.15 -49.74 -30.51
C GLY A 97 -0.41 -49.29 -31.78
N ASN A 98 0.92 -49.32 -31.80
CA ASN A 98 1.68 -49.06 -33.02
C ASN A 98 2.56 -50.29 -33.37
N LYS A 99 1.97 -51.18 -34.18
CA LYS A 99 2.70 -52.16 -34.99
C LYS A 99 3.17 -51.49 -36.28
#